data_AF-A0A1B2DF51-F1
#
_entry.id   AF-A0A1B2DF51-F1
#
_cell.length_a   1.000
_cell.length_b   1.000
_cell.length_c   1.000
_cell.angle_alpha   90.00
_cell.angle_beta   90.00
_cell.angle_gamma   90.00
#
_symmetry.space_group_name_H-M   'P 1'
#
loop_
_entity.id
_entity.type
_entity.pdbx_description
1 polymer ?
#
loop_
_entity_poly.entity_id
_entity_poly.type
_entity_poly.pdbx_seq_one_letter_code
_entity_poly.pdbx_strand_id
1 'polypeptide(L)' 'MNGFEDWNLKVKKTFNATSNLVVLTVTEAGELMGLSKDQMKIFVDKYNLTKVPIVRSAHRYLLLKCEIDEIVANRAV' A
#
# COMPACT_ATOMS: atom_id res chain seq x y z
N MET A 1 -10.85 -14.89 22.18
CA MET A 1 -10.14 -14.54 20.92
C MET A 1 -10.89 -13.39 20.28
N ASN A 2 -10.67 -12.15 20.73
CA ASN A 2 -11.23 -10.99 20.05
C ASN A 2 -10.40 -10.82 18.78
N GLY A 3 -10.91 -11.33 17.66
CA GLY A 3 -10.33 -11.12 16.34
C GLY A 3 -10.31 -9.63 16.07
N PHE A 4 -9.20 -8.98 16.39
CA PHE A 4 -8.86 -7.68 15.84
C PHE A 4 -8.77 -7.88 14.33
N GLU A 5 -9.92 -7.74 13.67
CA GLU A 5 -10.01 -7.71 12.22
C GLU A 5 -9.10 -6.54 11.81
N ASP A 6 -7.96 -6.87 11.20
CA ASP A 6 -6.98 -5.85 10.82
C ASP A 6 -7.70 -4.89 9.87
N TRP A 7 -7.98 -3.68 10.37
CA TRP A 7 -8.77 -2.69 9.66
C TRP A 7 -8.15 -2.35 8.30
N ASN A 8 -6.83 -2.55 8.12
CA ASN A 8 -6.19 -2.44 6.81
C ASN A 8 -6.75 -3.47 5.83
N LEU A 9 -6.92 -4.72 6.26
CA LEU A 9 -7.43 -5.80 5.41
C LEU A 9 -8.90 -5.57 5.04
N LYS A 10 -9.70 -5.05 5.97
CA LYS A 10 -11.10 -4.72 5.71
C LYS A 10 -11.24 -3.59 4.69
N VAL A 11 -10.50 -2.49 4.88
CA VAL A 11 -10.54 -1.34 3.96
C VAL A 11 -9.96 -1.71 2.60
N LYS A 12 -8.87 -2.49 2.55
CA LYS A 12 -8.33 -3.06 1.31
C LYS A 12 -9.37 -3.89 0.59
N LYS A 13 -10.07 -4.80 1.30
CA LYS A 13 -11.09 -5.66 0.70
C LYS A 13 -12.27 -4.85 0.14
N THR A 14 -12.76 -3.87 0.88
CA THR A 14 -13.83 -2.97 0.40
C THR A 14 -13.36 -2.14 -0.80
N PHE A 15 -12.15 -1.59 -0.75
CA PHE A 15 -11.62 -0.78 -1.85
C PHE A 15 -11.46 -1.61 -3.13
N ASN A 16 -10.86 -2.80 -3.03
CA ASN A 16 -10.68 -3.71 -4.16
C ASN A 16 -12.01 -4.27 -4.71
N ALA A 17 -13.08 -4.32 -3.89
CA ALA A 17 -14.39 -4.77 -4.35
C ALA A 17 -15.18 -3.67 -5.08
N THR A 18 -14.97 -2.41 -4.72
CA THR A 18 -15.70 -1.26 -5.28
C THR A 18 -14.93 -0.54 -6.39
N SER A 19 -13.61 -0.65 -6.39
CA SER A 19 -12.73 0.03 -7.34
C SER A 19 -12.02 -0.98 -8.24
N ASN A 20 -11.82 -0.63 -9.51
CA ASN A 20 -10.99 -1.42 -10.43
C ASN A 20 -9.49 -1.36 -10.10
N LEU A 21 -9.11 -0.59 -9.08
CA LEU A 21 -7.73 -0.40 -8.64
C LEU A 21 -7.45 -1.27 -7.42
N VAL A 22 -6.30 -1.95 -7.46
CA VAL A 22 -5.84 -2.79 -6.36
C VAL A 22 -4.93 -1.96 -5.45
N VAL A 23 -5.20 -2.00 -4.14
CA VAL A 23 -4.36 -1.37 -3.12
C VAL A 23 -3.58 -2.38 -2.28
N LEU A 24 -2.40 -1.97 -1.83
CA LEU A 24 -1.48 -2.72 -0.99
C LEU A 24 -1.18 -1.97 0.30
N THR A 25 -0.87 -2.71 1.35
CA THR A 25 -0.29 -2.11 2.55
C THR A 25 1.17 -1.73 2.32
N VAL A 26 1.70 -0.82 3.14
CA VAL A 26 3.12 -0.42 3.08
C VAL A 26 4.06 -1.62 3.23
N THR A 27 3.68 -2.62 4.03
CA THR A 27 4.47 -3.84 4.19
C THR A 27 4.48 -4.66 2.90
N GLU A 28 3.31 -4.95 2.32
CA GLU A 28 3.20 -5.73 1.07
C GLU A 28 3.93 -5.04 -0.09
N ALA A 29 3.80 -3.71 -0.21
CA ALA A 29 4.49 -2.95 -1.23
C ALA A 29 6.02 -2.94 -1.02
N GLY A 30 6.46 -2.91 0.25
CA GLY A 30 7.87 -3.07 0.61
C GLY A 30 8.40 -4.44 0.19
N GLU A 31 7.67 -5.52 0.48
CA GLU A 31 8.03 -6.88 0.07
C GLU A 31 8.19 -7.00 -1.45
N LEU A 32 7.28 -6.41 -2.24
CA LEU A 32 7.38 -6.40 -3.70
C LEU A 32 8.59 -5.62 -4.22
N MET A 33 8.98 -4.54 -3.53
CA MET A 33 10.14 -3.74 -3.91
C MET A 33 11.47 -4.23 -3.29
N GLY A 34 11.45 -5.29 -2.47
CA GLY A 34 12.60 -5.74 -1.69
C GLY A 34 13.05 -4.72 -0.64
N LEU A 35 12.14 -3.87 -0.16
CA LEU A 35 12.38 -2.81 0.83
C LEU A 35 11.75 -3.16 2.18
N SER A 36 12.42 -2.77 3.27
CA SER A 36 11.81 -2.83 4.58
C SER A 36 10.67 -1.82 4.72
N LYS A 37 9.78 -2.01 5.68
CA LYS A 37 8.62 -1.12 5.89
C LYS A 37 9.00 0.35 6.05
N ASP A 38 10.08 0.65 6.79
CA ASP A 38 10.53 2.03 6.99
C ASP A 38 11.22 2.60 5.76
N GLN A 39 11.97 1.78 5.01
CA GLN A 39 12.49 2.18 3.70
C GLN A 39 11.35 2.47 2.72
N MET A 40 10.27 1.68 2.76
CA MET A 40 9.11 1.90 1.92
C MET A 40 8.41 3.22 2.24
N LYS A 41 8.28 3.60 3.51
CA LYS A 41 7.72 4.93 3.87
C LYS A 41 8.54 6.08 3.29
N ILE A 42 9.88 5.99 3.37
CA ILE A 42 10.79 6.98 2.79
C ILE A 42 10.64 6.99 1.27
N PHE A 43 10.52 5.81 0.66
CA PHE A 43 10.33 5.65 -0.78
C PHE A 43 9.04 6.31 -1.25
N VAL A 44 7.92 6.04 -0.57
CA VAL A 44 6.61 6.64 -0.85
C VAL A 44 6.70 8.18 -0.83
N ASP A 45 7.42 8.73 0.14
CA ASP A 45 7.59 10.18 0.25
C ASP A 45 8.50 10.74 -0.85
N LYS A 46 9.61 10.06 -1.14
CA LYS A 46 10.59 10.45 -2.16
C LYS A 46 10.01 10.42 -3.58
N TYR A 47 9.20 9.41 -3.90
CA TYR A 47 8.57 9.24 -5.21
C TYR A 47 7.15 9.80 -5.25
N ASN A 48 6.70 10.44 -4.17
CA ASN A 48 5.38 11.06 -4.03
C ASN A 48 4.23 10.13 -4.46
N LEU A 49 4.30 8.85 -4.06
CA LEU A 49 3.29 7.84 -4.42
C LEU A 49 1.93 8.16 -3.82
N THR A 50 0.87 7.66 -4.45
CA THR A 50 -0.50 7.92 -4.01
C THR A 50 -0.78 7.21 -2.69
N LYS A 51 -0.86 8.00 -1.61
CA LYS A 51 -1.23 7.54 -0.26
C LYS A 51 -2.75 7.52 -0.15
N VAL A 52 -3.37 6.35 -0.25
CA VAL A 52 -4.82 6.19 -0.04
C VAL A 52 -5.08 6.21 1.48
N PRO A 53 -5.71 7.28 2.01
CA PRO A 53 -5.87 7.44 3.44
C PRO A 53 -6.89 6.42 3.99
N ILE A 54 -6.59 5.88 5.17
CA ILE A 54 -7.55 5.05 5.89
C ILE A 54 -8.34 5.96 6.84
N VAL A 55 -9.65 6.08 6.61
CA VAL A 55 -10.57 7.03 7.27
C VAL A 55 -10.47 7.06 8.81
N ARG A 56 -9.96 5.99 9.43
CA ARG A 56 -9.83 5.86 10.89
C ARG A 56 -8.41 6.11 11.45
N SER A 57 -7.41 6.41 10.64
CA SER A 57 -6.03 6.61 11.12
C SER A 57 -5.21 7.47 10.17
N ALA A 58 -4.80 8.66 10.62
CA ALA A 58 -3.94 9.57 9.85
C ALA A 58 -2.55 8.97 9.54
N HIS A 59 -2.05 8.06 10.38
CA HIS A 59 -0.74 7.43 10.19
C HIS A 59 -0.78 6.17 9.32
N ARG A 60 -1.96 5.66 8.95
CA ARG A 60 -2.11 4.45 8.14
C ARG A 60 -2.67 4.81 6.78
N TYR A 61 -1.98 4.37 5.74
CA TYR A 61 -2.39 4.54 4.36
C TYR A 61 -2.12 3.24 3.59
N LEU A 62 -2.82 3.10 2.47
CA LEU A 62 -2.56 2.08 1.47
C LEU A 62 -1.89 2.72 0.26
N LEU A 63 -1.27 1.91 -0.57
CA LEU A 63 -0.57 2.30 -1.79
C LEU A 63 -1.23 1.64 -2.98
N LEU A 64 -1.24 2.29 -4.13
CA LEU A 64 -1.77 1.71 -5.36
C LEU A 64 -0.79 0.66 -5.88
N LYS A 65 -1.26 -0.56 -6.09
CA LYS A 65 -0.45 -1.65 -6.68
C LYS A 65 0.08 -1.27 -8.06
N CYS A 66 -0.73 -0.59 -8.87
CA CYS A 66 -0.37 -0.18 -10.22
C CYS A 66 0.90 0.69 -10.23
N GLU A 67 0.98 1.71 -9.36
CA GLU A 67 2.17 2.57 -9.27
C GLU A 67 3.42 1.78 -8.85
N ILE A 68 3.27 0.83 -7.92
CA ILE A 68 4.37 -0.04 -7.49
C ILE A 68 4.83 -0.93 -8.65
N ASP A 69 3.89 -1.58 -9.35
CA ASP A 69 4.19 -2.44 -10.50
C ASP A 69 4.87 -1.65 -11.63
N GLU A 70 4.42 -0.44 -11.93
CA GLU A 70 5.06 0.44 -12.92
C GLU A 70 6.50 0.76 -12.55
N ILE A 71 6.77 1.05 -11.28
CA ILE A 71 8.13 1.35 -10.81
C ILE A 71 9.01 0.11 -10.84
N VAL A 72 8.49 -1.05 -10.42
CA VAL A 72 9.22 -2.32 -10.50
C VAL A 72 9.52 -2.68 -11.95
N ALA A 73 8.55 -2.52 -12.84
CA ALA A 73 8.71 -2.76 -14.27
C ALA A 73 9.74 -1.81 -14.91
N ASN A 74 9.69 -0.52 -14.58
CA ASN A 74 10.64 0.47 -15.10
C ASN A 74 12.06 0.31 -14.55
N ARG A 75 12.22 -0.36 -13.39
CA ARG A 75 13.53 -0.67 -12.80
C ARG A 75 14.16 -1.95 -13.36
N ALA A 76 13.39 -2.77 -14.08
CA ALA A 76 13.85 -4.01 -14.70
C ALA A 76 14.38 -3.83 -16.14
N VAL A 77 14.38 -2.59 -16.64
CA VAL A 77 14.96 -2.17 -17.94
C VAL A 77 16.29 -1.45 -17.69
#